data_AF-A0A1Y4QLA3-F1
#
_entry.id   AF-A0A1Y4QLA3-F1
#
_cell.length_a   1.000
_cell.length_b   1.000
_cell.length_c   1.000
_cell.angle_alpha   90.00
_cell.angle_beta   90.00
_cell.angle_gamma   90.00
#
_symmetry.space_group_name_H-M   'P 1'
#
loop_
_entity.id
_entity.type
_entity.pdbx_description
1 polymer ?
#
loop_
_entity_poly.entity_id
_entity_poly.type
_entity_poly.pdbx_seq_one_letter_code
_entity_poly.pdbx_strand_id
1 'polypeptide(L)'
;MIKLSNINISFERPIFINAQIELTAGAFNVLIGESGCGKTTLLNEIGLLNEKLNSDYLFFDNKLNDHSDFALKRRIDIGYVFQENYLFEKLTVKENIICTSNNSFIMGYNKYDSFI
;
A
#
# COMPACT_ATOMS: atom_id res chain seq x y z
N MET A 1 2.33 6.18 -13.84
CA MET A 1 3.66 5.54 -13.76
C MET A 1 4.11 5.63 -12.31
N ILE A 2 4.74 4.59 -11.77
CA ILE A 2 5.31 4.62 -10.42
C ILE A 2 6.80 4.37 -10.54
N LYS A 3 7.62 5.20 -9.88
CA LYS A 3 9.08 5.02 -9.86
C LYS A 3 9.59 5.18 -8.45
N LEU A 4 10.35 4.19 -7.99
CA LEU A 4 11.06 4.23 -6.72
C LEU A 4 12.56 4.14 -7.01
N SER A 5 13.31 5.10 -6.50
CA SER A 5 14.78 5.11 -6.54
C SER A 5 15.35 5.22 -5.13
N ASN A 6 16.63 4.89 -4.96
CA ASN A 6 17.31 4.94 -3.65
C ASN A 6 16.56 4.13 -2.57
N ILE A 7 16.02 2.97 -2.94
CA ILE A 7 15.28 2.10 -2.03
C ILE A 7 16.28 1.48 -1.06
N ASN A 8 16.16 1.85 0.22
CA ASN A 8 17.02 1.37 1.30
C ASN A 8 16.14 0.89 2.45
N ILE A 9 15.89 -0.42 2.51
CA ILE A 9 15.01 -1.02 3.53
C ILE A 9 15.81 -2.06 4.30
N SER A 10 15.90 -1.85 5.61
CA SER A 10 16.61 -2.72 6.55
C SER A 10 15.77 -2.95 7.79
N PHE A 11 15.81 -4.18 8.30
CA PHE A 11 15.29 -4.54 9.63
C PHE A 11 16.47 -5.10 10.43
N GLU A 12 16.40 -6.36 10.88
CA GLU A 12 17.55 -7.07 11.49
C GLU A 12 18.71 -7.26 10.51
N ARG A 13 18.39 -7.35 9.21
CA ARG A 13 19.34 -7.40 8.10
C ARG A 13 18.90 -6.44 6.99
N PRO A 14 19.82 -5.98 6.13
CA PRO A 14 19.45 -5.25 4.94
C PRO A 14 18.65 -6.15 3.98
N ILE A 15 17.55 -5.62 3.46
CA ILE A 15 16.71 -6.28 2.43
C ILE A 15 16.99 -5.64 1.07
N PHE A 16 16.93 -4.31 0.99
CA PHE A 16 17.25 -3.54 -0.21
C PHE A 16 18.33 -2.52 0.12
N ILE A 17 19.36 -2.45 -0.71
CA ILE A 17 20.46 -1.48 -0.60
C ILE A 17 20.55 -0.76 -1.95
N ASN A 18 20.23 0.53 -1.96
CA ASN A 18 20.24 1.38 -3.14
C ASN A 18 19.56 0.76 -4.38
N ALA A 19 18.39 0.13 -4.17
CA ALA A 19 17.64 -0.48 -5.26
C ALA A 19 16.76 0.54 -5.99
N GLN A 20 16.31 0.16 -7.18
CA GLN A 20 15.42 0.98 -8.00
C GLN A 20 14.43 0.11 -8.77
N ILE A 21 13.20 0.60 -8.94
CA ILE A 21 12.16 -0.05 -9.74
C ILE A 21 11.29 1.01 -10.43
N GLU A 22 10.84 0.67 -11.63
CA GLU A 22 9.93 1.50 -12.41
C GLU A 22 8.77 0.64 -12.91
N LEU A 23 7.54 1.06 -12.61
CA LEU A 23 6.30 0.40 -12.99
C LEU A 23 5.57 1.28 -14.01
N THR A 24 5.43 0.74 -15.22
CA THR A 24 4.78 1.42 -16.33
C THR A 24 3.26 1.44 -16.12
N ALA A 25 2.62 2.58 -16.40
CA ALA A 25 1.17 2.71 -16.30
C ALA A 25 0.46 1.80 -17.32
N GLY A 26 -0.62 1.14 -16.91
CA GLY A 26 -1.37 0.23 -17.77
C GLY A 26 -0.69 -1.12 -18.03
N ALA A 27 0.50 -1.35 -17.48
CA ALA A 27 1.20 -2.63 -17.61
C ALA A 27 0.81 -3.60 -16.49
N PHE A 28 0.79 -4.90 -16.83
CA PHE A 28 0.75 -5.97 -15.85
C PHE A 28 2.18 -6.34 -15.45
N ASN A 29 2.59 -5.93 -14.25
CA ASN A 29 3.95 -6.15 -13.74
C ASN A 29 3.96 -7.35 -12.78
N VAL A 30 4.97 -8.20 -12.86
CA VAL A 30 5.12 -9.40 -12.01
C VAL A 30 6.41 -9.29 -11.20
N LEU A 31 6.30 -9.42 -9.88
CA LEU A 31 7.45 -9.47 -8.96
C LEU A 31 7.71 -10.91 -8.54
N ILE A 32 8.88 -11.44 -8.88
CA ILE A 32 9.28 -12.84 -8.62
C ILE A 32 10.49 -12.88 -7.69
N GLY A 33 10.54 -13.88 -6.80
CA GLY A 33 11.67 -14.14 -5.92
C GLY A 33 11.35 -15.18 -4.86
N GLU A 34 12.36 -15.69 -4.16
CA GLU A 34 12.20 -16.67 -3.08
C GLU A 34 11.40 -16.12 -1.89
N SER A 35 10.82 -17.01 -1.08
CA SER A 35 10.13 -16.60 0.14
C SER A 35 11.07 -15.82 1.07
N GLY A 36 10.60 -14.73 1.68
CA GLY A 36 11.41 -13.92 2.59
C GLY A 36 12.46 -13.01 1.91
N CYS A 37 12.49 -12.90 0.58
CA CYS A 37 13.43 -12.00 -0.11
C CYS A 37 13.03 -10.51 -0.07
N GLY A 38 11.88 -10.16 0.51
CA GLY A 38 11.42 -8.76 0.63
C GLY A 38 10.31 -8.35 -0.34
N LYS A 39 9.65 -9.28 -1.04
CA LYS A 39 8.54 -8.96 -1.97
C LYS A 39 7.43 -8.17 -1.31
N THR A 40 6.89 -8.68 -0.20
CA THR A 40 5.82 -8.00 0.56
C THR A 40 6.30 -6.66 1.10
N THR A 41 7.56 -6.57 1.53
CA THR A 41 8.19 -5.32 1.95
C THR A 41 8.21 -4.28 0.83
N LEU A 42 8.59 -4.68 -0.39
CA LEU A 42 8.58 -3.80 -1.56
C LEU A 42 7.14 -3.42 -1.97
N LEU A 43 6.19 -4.36 -1.92
CA LEU A 43 4.78 -4.08 -2.18
C LEU A 43 4.18 -3.10 -1.17
N ASN A 44 4.57 -3.19 0.11
CA ASN A 44 4.14 -2.23 1.13
C ASN A 44 4.68 -0.82 0.84
N GLU A 45 5.94 -0.70 0.43
CA GLU A 45 6.53 0.57 0.02
C GLU A 45 5.81 1.15 -1.21
N ILE A 46 5.61 0.34 -2.26
CA ILE A 46 4.88 0.75 -3.48
C ILE A 46 3.44 1.15 -3.15
N GLY A 47 2.77 0.37 -2.30
CA GLY A 47 1.39 0.58 -1.87
C GLY A 47 1.23 1.68 -0.83
N LEU A 48 2.30 2.40 -0.47
CA LEU A 48 2.32 3.44 0.56
C LEU A 48 1.81 2.96 1.93
N LEU A 49 1.98 1.69 2.29
CA LEU A 49 1.50 1.15 3.57
C LEU A 49 2.43 1.46 4.75
N ASN A 50 3.65 1.88 4.47
CA ASN A 50 4.61 2.30 5.49
C ASN A 50 4.27 3.72 5.99
N GLU A 51 4.63 4.02 7.23
CA GLU A 51 4.45 5.37 7.82
C GLU A 51 5.38 6.42 7.19
N LYS A 52 6.51 5.97 6.64
CA LYS A 52 7.53 6.81 5.99
C LYS A 52 8.04 6.14 4.74
N LEU A 53 8.55 6.95 3.81
CA LEU A 53 9.20 6.46 2.60
C LEU A 53 10.64 6.07 2.90
N ASN A 54 11.02 4.88 2.43
CA ASN A 54 12.39 4.37 2.43
C ASN A 54 13.03 4.50 1.04
N SER A 55 12.43 5.33 0.18
CA SER A 55 12.78 5.52 -1.21
C SER A 55 12.39 6.91 -1.69
N ASP A 56 13.05 7.40 -2.74
CA ASP A 56 12.54 8.51 -3.53
C ASP A 56 11.37 8.00 -4.39
N TYR A 57 10.15 8.39 -4.03
CA TYR A 57 8.92 7.91 -4.65
C TYR A 57 8.35 8.96 -5.62
N LEU A 58 8.17 8.59 -6.88
CA LEU A 58 7.40 9.35 -7.88
C LEU A 58 6.13 8.60 -8.29
N PHE A 59 4.99 9.29 -8.19
CA PHE A 59 3.67 8.83 -8.64
C PHE A 59 3.15 9.75 -9.76
N PHE A 60 3.14 9.27 -11.01
CA PHE A 60 2.75 10.05 -12.19
C PHE A 60 3.38 11.46 -12.18
N ASP A 61 4.71 11.49 -12.10
CA ASP A 61 5.55 12.70 -12.06
C ASP A 61 5.43 13.57 -10.80
N ASN A 62 4.56 13.22 -9.86
CA ASN A 62 4.48 13.87 -8.56
C ASN A 62 5.41 13.17 -7.56
N LYS A 63 6.39 13.90 -7.05
CA LYS A 63 7.24 13.40 -5.95
C LYS A 63 6.41 13.34 -4.67
N LEU A 64 6.38 12.17 -4.03
CA LEU A 64 5.81 12.00 -2.70
C LEU A 64 6.92 12.16 -1.65
N ASN A 65 6.51 12.61 -0.47
CA ASN A 65 7.36 12.75 0.71
C ASN A 65 6.58 12.36 1.97
N ASP A 66 7.25 12.30 3.12
CA ASP A 66 6.64 11.91 4.41
C ASP A 66 5.55 12.88 4.91
N HIS A 67 5.36 14.03 4.28
CA HIS A 67 4.26 14.97 4.58
C HIS A 67 3.04 14.78 3.68
N SER A 68 3.10 13.87 2.70
CA SER A 68 1.99 13.56 1.81
C SER A 68 0.96 12.69 2.55
N ASP A 69 -0.32 12.89 2.25
CA ASP A 69 -1.38 12.04 2.83
C ASP A 69 -1.41 10.67 2.13
N PHE A 70 -0.64 9.73 2.65
CA PHE A 70 -0.57 8.37 2.11
C PHE A 70 -1.91 7.65 2.21
N ALA A 71 -2.72 7.91 3.24
CA ALA A 71 -4.02 7.27 3.39
C ALA A 71 -4.99 7.72 2.30
N LEU A 72 -5.04 9.03 2.02
CA LEU A 72 -5.84 9.57 0.93
C LEU A 72 -5.36 9.05 -0.42
N LYS A 73 -4.04 8.99 -0.63
CA LYS A 73 -3.45 8.44 -1.86
C LYS A 73 -3.80 6.97 -2.06
N ARG A 74 -3.70 6.14 -1.02
CA ARG A 74 -4.16 4.74 -1.10
C ARG A 74 -5.64 4.67 -1.46
N ARG A 75 -6.48 5.45 -0.78
CA ARG A 75 -7.94 5.45 -1.00
C ARG A 75 -8.35 5.80 -2.43
N ILE A 76 -7.67 6.75 -3.07
CA ILE A 76 -8.06 7.26 -4.39
C ILE A 76 -7.32 6.55 -5.53
N ASP A 77 -6.02 6.31 -5.35
CA ASP A 77 -5.12 5.96 -6.45
C ASP A 77 -4.61 4.50 -6.40
N ILE A 78 -4.73 3.78 -5.27
CA ILE A 78 -4.12 2.45 -5.08
C ILE A 78 -5.12 1.44 -4.51
N GLY A 79 -5.52 0.47 -5.33
CA GLY A 79 -6.16 -0.75 -4.83
C GLY A 79 -5.11 -1.70 -4.26
N TYR A 80 -5.23 -2.08 -2.98
CA TYR A 80 -4.32 -3.02 -2.33
C TYR A 80 -5.05 -4.29 -1.89
N VAL A 81 -4.48 -5.44 -2.22
CA VAL A 81 -4.95 -6.76 -1.75
C VAL A 81 -3.84 -7.36 -0.91
N PHE A 82 -4.13 -7.61 0.36
CA PHE A 82 -3.18 -8.19 1.30
C PHE A 82 -2.99 -9.69 1.03
N GLN A 83 -1.81 -10.19 1.34
CA GLN A 83 -1.52 -11.63 1.27
C GLN A 83 -2.29 -12.42 2.33
N GLU A 84 -2.50 -11.81 3.50
CA GLU A 84 -3.37 -12.33 4.56
C GLU A 84 -4.79 -11.77 4.43
N ASN A 85 -5.79 -12.57 4.79
CA ASN A 85 -7.19 -12.19 4.69
C ASN A 85 -7.60 -11.29 5.87
N TYR A 86 -7.52 -9.98 5.69
CA TYR A 86 -8.06 -9.00 6.65
C TYR A 86 -9.53 -8.68 6.36
N LEU A 87 -10.40 -9.67 6.50
CA LEU A 87 -11.85 -9.48 6.39
C LEU A 87 -12.45 -9.18 7.77
N PHE A 88 -13.43 -8.27 7.81
CA PHE A 88 -14.26 -8.10 8.98
C PHE A 88 -15.20 -9.31 9.11
N GLU A 89 -14.92 -10.17 10.08
CA GLU A 89 -15.63 -11.45 10.27
C GLU A 89 -17.15 -11.28 10.49
N LYS A 90 -17.55 -10.14 11.06
CA LYS A 90 -18.96 -9.82 11.34
C LYS A 90 -19.72 -9.29 10.13
N LEU A 91 -19.02 -9.03 9.02
CA LEU A 91 -19.59 -8.46 7.80
C LEU A 91 -19.73 -9.52 6.72
N THR A 92 -20.79 -9.42 5.92
CA THR A 92 -20.93 -10.18 4.69
C THR A 92 -19.84 -9.84 3.69
N VAL A 93 -19.66 -10.68 2.67
CA VAL A 93 -18.72 -10.42 1.56
C VAL A 93 -19.03 -9.07 0.90
N LYS A 94 -20.32 -8.77 0.66
CA LYS A 94 -20.75 -7.51 0.05
C LYS A 94 -20.39 -6.31 0.92
N GLU A 95 -20.60 -6.41 2.24
CA GLU A 95 -20.27 -5.34 3.18
C GLU A 95 -18.77 -5.08 3.24
N ASN A 96 -17.93 -6.12 3.29
CA ASN A 96 -16.47 -5.98 3.23
C ASN A 96 -15.99 -5.26 1.96
N ILE A 97 -16.60 -5.55 0.80
CA ILE A 97 -16.30 -4.86 -0.47
C ILE A 97 -16.75 -3.40 -0.43
N ILE A 98 -17.89 -3.10 0.20
CA ILE A 98 -18.41 -1.73 0.27
C ILE A 98 -17.62 -0.88 1.27
N CYS A 99 -17.14 -1.45 2.38
CA CYS A 99 -16.31 -0.74 3.37
C CYS A 99 -15.11 -0.01 2.76
N THR A 100 -14.50 -0.60 1.73
CA THR A 100 -13.32 -0.06 1.08
C THR A 100 -13.65 0.92 -0.05
N SER A 101 -14.93 1.05 -0.41
CA SER A 101 -15.41 1.94 -1.46
C SER A 101 -15.55 3.39 -0.98
N ASN A 102 -15.39 4.34 -1.89
CA ASN A 102 -15.42 5.78 -1.61
C ASN A 102 -16.76 6.34 -1.08
N ASN A 103 -17.77 5.50 -0.91
CA ASN A 103 -19.05 5.88 -0.34
C ASN A 103 -18.99 5.86 1.20
N SER A 104 -18.47 6.96 1.75
CA SER A 104 -18.44 7.30 3.19
C SER A 104 -19.81 7.31 3.89
N PHE A 105 -20.89 6.95 3.19
CA PHE A 105 -22.28 7.08 3.62
C PHE A 105 -22.98 5.74 3.86
N ILE A 106 -22.43 4.61 3.40
CA ILE A 106 -23.18 3.33 3.41
C ILE A 106 -23.09 2.60 4.75
N MET A 107 -22.18 2.98 5.63
CA MET A 107 -22.10 2.40 6.95
C MET A 107 -22.43 3.45 7.99
N GLY A 108 -23.64 3.38 8.53
CA GLY A 108 -24.07 4.07 9.76
C GLY A 108 -23.30 3.62 11.01
N TYR A 109 -22.02 3.26 10.87
CA TYR A 109 -21.09 3.08 11.95
C TYR A 109 -20.64 4.46 12.40
N ASN A 110 -21.24 4.93 13.49
CA ASN A 110 -20.71 6.05 14.25
C ASN A 110 -19.27 5.72 14.63
N LYS A 111 -18.40 6.74 14.51
CA LYS A 111 -16.94 6.71 14.73
C LYS A 111 -16.53 6.40 16.19
N TYR A 112 -17.42 5.81 16.99
CA TYR A 112 -17.29 5.60 18.44
C TYR A 112 -17.71 4.22 18.94
N ASP A 113 -18.28 3.34 18.10
CA ASP A 113 -18.60 1.99 18.53
C ASP A 113 -17.51 1.01 18.07
N SER A 114 -16.89 0.34 19.04
CA SER A 114 -15.87 -0.73 18.96
C SER A 114 -14.39 -0.33 18.78
N PHE A 115 -13.87 0.38 19.79
CA PHE A 115 -12.62 0.00 20.46
C PHE A 115 -12.90 -0.16 21.97
N ILE A 116 -13.52 -1.28 22.34
CA ILE A 116 -13.40 -1.97 23.62
C ILE A 116 -13.42 -3.47 23.30
#